data_AF-A0A6A6VHQ9-F1
#
_entry.id   AF-A0A6A6VHQ9-F1
#
_cell.length_a   1.000
_cell.length_b   1.000
_cell.length_c   1.000
_cell.angle_alpha   90.00
_cell.angle_beta   90.00
_cell.angle_gamma   90.00
#
_symmetry.space_group_name_H-M   'P 1'
#
loop_
_entity.id
_entity.type
_entity.pdbx_description
1 polymer ?
#
loop_
_entity_poly.entity_id
_entity_poly.type
_entity_poly.pdbx_seq_one_letter_code
_entity_poly.pdbx_strand_id
1 'polypeptide(L)'
;MSPKSIMPSPNDLRQLYQAQFNSAFNLFRSGDLKGSLSAATTNIAEPALPPYYRIWNYLLIGFSLDDWNAVDPWLLAAERAYERYASDVVMEDEQSLEDLQFLRQTLDSLAESRLED
;
A
#
# COMPACT_ATOMS: atom_id res chain seq x y z
N MET A 1 27.02 -10.66 29.65
CA MET A 1 26.89 -9.99 28.34
C MET A 1 25.43 -10.09 27.93
N SER A 2 24.69 -9.00 27.99
CA SER A 2 23.31 -8.98 27.50
C SER A 2 23.32 -9.01 25.96
N PRO A 3 22.45 -9.77 25.29
CA PRO A 3 22.36 -9.71 23.83
C PRO A 3 21.96 -8.29 23.45
N LYS A 4 22.76 -7.61 22.63
CA LYS A 4 22.33 -6.37 21.98
C LYS A 4 21.12 -6.74 21.13
N SER A 5 19.96 -6.17 21.45
CA SER A 5 18.77 -6.29 20.62
C SER A 5 19.11 -5.76 19.23
N ILE A 6 19.14 -6.65 18.23
CA ILE A 6 19.42 -6.33 16.83
C ILE A 6 18.11 -5.85 16.19
N MET A 7 17.51 -4.79 16.73
CA MET A 7 16.37 -4.18 16.05
C MET A 7 16.90 -3.40 14.84
N PRO A 8 16.33 -3.62 13.63
CA PRO A 8 16.71 -2.86 12.45
C PRO A 8 16.48 -1.36 12.69
N SER A 9 17.31 -0.52 12.08
CA SER A 9 17.11 0.92 12.20
C SER A 9 15.82 1.34 11.47
N PRO A 10 15.21 2.49 11.82
CA PRO A 10 14.06 3.02 11.08
C PRO A 10 14.31 3.15 9.57
N ASN A 11 15.55 3.43 9.16
CA ASN A 11 15.92 3.54 7.75
C ASN A 11 15.97 2.16 7.07
N ASP A 12 16.46 1.12 7.77
CA ASP A 12 16.48 -0.25 7.25
C ASP A 12 15.05 -0.78 7.08
N LEU A 13 14.16 -0.46 8.02
CA LEU A 13 12.74 -0.80 7.93
C LEU A 13 12.06 -0.11 6.75
N ARG A 14 12.33 1.19 6.52
CA ARG A 14 11.79 1.91 5.36
C ARG A 14 12.21 1.25 4.04
N GLN A 15 13.50 0.94 3.89
CA GLN A 15 14.02 0.27 2.70
C GLN A 15 13.44 -1.13 2.52
N LEU A 16 13.24 -1.88 3.62
CA LEU A 16 12.61 -3.19 3.59
C LEU A 16 11.19 -3.11 3.04
N TYR A 17 10.33 -2.24 3.59
CA TYR A 17 8.95 -2.11 3.14
C TYR A 17 8.84 -1.59 1.70
N GLN A 18 9.74 -0.67 1.32
CA GLN A 18 9.84 -0.23 -0.06
C GLN A 18 10.20 -1.38 -1.01
N ALA A 19 11.19 -2.20 -0.66
CA ALA A 19 11.61 -3.33 -1.47
C ALA A 19 10.50 -4.39 -1.58
N GLN A 20 9.79 -4.67 -0.49
CA GLN A 20 8.64 -5.57 -0.46
C GLN A 20 7.51 -5.11 -1.40
N PHE A 21 7.16 -3.81 -1.35
CA PHE A 21 6.18 -3.25 -2.26
C PHE A 21 6.67 -3.30 -3.72
N ASN A 22 7.90 -2.86 -3.99
CA ASN A 22 8.47 -2.87 -5.34
C ASN A 22 8.51 -4.28 -5.94
N SER A 23 8.76 -5.31 -5.13
CA SER A 23 8.71 -6.70 -5.58
C SER A 23 7.31 -7.08 -6.07
N ALA A 24 6.27 -6.77 -5.30
CA ALA A 24 4.88 -7.04 -5.70
C ALA A 24 4.49 -6.22 -6.95
N PHE A 25 4.85 -4.94 -6.98
CA PHE A 25 4.55 -4.05 -8.09
C PHE A 25 5.26 -4.45 -9.40
N ASN A 26 6.49 -4.96 -9.31
CA ASN A 26 7.20 -5.47 -10.49
C ASN A 26 6.53 -6.72 -11.07
N LEU A 27 5.98 -7.60 -10.23
CA LEU A 27 5.19 -8.75 -10.69
C LEU A 27 3.96 -8.27 -11.46
N PHE A 28 3.22 -7.30 -10.93
CA PHE A 28 2.10 -6.67 -11.61
C PHE A 28 2.50 -6.09 -12.97
N ARG A 29 3.56 -5.29 -13.02
CA ARG A 29 4.07 -4.69 -14.26
C ARG A 29 4.54 -5.72 -15.29
N SER A 30 4.98 -6.89 -14.85
CA SER A 30 5.37 -7.99 -15.73
C SER A 30 4.19 -8.82 -16.26
N GLY A 31 2.97 -8.55 -15.78
CA GLY A 31 1.76 -9.30 -16.12
C GLY A 31 1.53 -10.53 -15.23
N ASP A 32 2.39 -10.81 -14.25
CA ASP A 32 2.16 -11.85 -13.25
C ASP A 32 1.19 -11.36 -12.16
N LEU A 33 -0.09 -11.25 -12.52
CA LEU A 33 -1.14 -10.76 -11.62
C LEU A 33 -1.33 -11.67 -10.41
N LYS A 34 -1.17 -12.99 -10.58
CA LYS A 34 -1.26 -13.95 -9.46
C LYS A 34 -0.09 -13.79 -8.50
N GLY A 35 1.13 -13.65 -9.01
CA GLY A 35 2.31 -13.38 -8.21
C GLY A 35 2.19 -12.04 -7.46
N SER A 36 1.74 -11.00 -8.16
CA SER A 36 1.43 -9.69 -7.57
C SER A 36 0.44 -9.80 -6.42
N LEU A 37 -0.72 -10.43 -6.67
CA LEU A 37 -1.77 -10.62 -5.68
C LEU A 37 -1.26 -11.35 -4.43
N SER A 38 -0.51 -12.44 -4.63
CA SER A 38 0.06 -13.22 -3.52
C SER A 38 1.09 -12.41 -2.73
N ALA A 39 1.97 -11.66 -3.41
CA ALA A 39 2.99 -10.84 -2.76
C ALA A 39 2.36 -9.68 -1.98
N ALA A 40 1.40 -8.97 -2.58
CA ALA A 40 0.72 -7.85 -1.94
C ALA A 40 -0.11 -8.30 -0.74
N THR A 41 -0.78 -9.45 -0.83
CA THR A 41 -1.51 -10.07 0.30
C THR A 41 -0.56 -10.46 1.43
N THR A 42 0.64 -10.95 1.10
CA THR A 42 1.68 -11.26 2.09
C THR A 42 2.17 -9.99 2.78
N ASN A 43 2.39 -8.90 2.03
CA ASN A 43 2.82 -7.63 2.59
C ASN A 43 1.81 -7.07 3.60
N ILE A 44 0.51 -7.05 3.28
CA ILE A 44 -0.51 -6.50 4.21
C ILE A 44 -0.68 -7.33 5.49
N ALA A 45 -0.25 -8.59 5.49
CA ALA A 45 -0.27 -9.42 6.69
C ALA A 45 0.79 -9.02 7.72
N GLU A 46 1.80 -8.22 7.33
CA GLU A 46 2.81 -7.67 8.23
C GLU A 46 2.18 -6.57 9.13
N PRO A 47 2.09 -6.79 10.46
CA PRO A 47 1.47 -5.82 11.36
C PRO A 47 2.22 -4.48 11.42
N ALA A 48 3.54 -4.50 11.25
CA ALA A 48 4.37 -3.30 11.29
C ALA A 48 4.43 -2.54 9.96
N LEU A 49 3.73 -3.00 8.91
CA LEU A 49 3.73 -2.34 7.60
C LEU A 49 3.22 -0.89 7.73
N PRO A 50 4.00 0.11 7.29
CA PRO A 50 3.60 1.51 7.36
C PRO A 50 2.30 1.78 6.57
N PRO A 51 1.45 2.72 7.03
CA PRO A 51 0.16 3.01 6.40
C PRO A 51 0.25 3.28 4.89
N TYR A 52 1.25 4.07 4.47
CA TYR A 52 1.51 4.34 3.05
C TYR A 52 1.62 3.06 2.21
N TYR A 53 2.51 2.14 2.60
CA TYR A 53 2.69 0.88 1.87
C TYR A 53 1.47 -0.05 2.01
N ARG A 54 0.73 0.03 3.12
CA ARG A 54 -0.50 -0.74 3.29
C ARG A 54 -1.57 -0.32 2.29
N ILE A 55 -1.78 0.98 2.11
CA ILE A 55 -2.74 1.53 1.14
C ILE A 55 -2.35 1.09 -0.27
N TRP A 56 -1.07 1.24 -0.63
CA TRP A 56 -0.57 0.80 -1.93
C TRP A 56 -0.74 -0.68 -2.21
N ASN A 57 -0.52 -1.55 -1.20
CA ASN A 57 -0.75 -2.98 -1.40
C ASN A 57 -2.24 -3.31 -1.51
N TYR A 58 -3.15 -2.61 -0.83
CA TYR A 58 -4.59 -2.79 -1.08
C TYR A 58 -4.97 -2.40 -2.52
N LEU A 59 -4.47 -1.27 -3.01
CA LEU A 59 -4.70 -0.85 -4.40
C LEU A 59 -4.13 -1.88 -5.38
N LEU A 60 -2.92 -2.37 -5.14
CA LEU A 60 -2.28 -3.37 -5.97
C LEU A 60 -3.03 -4.71 -6.00
N ILE A 61 -3.60 -5.13 -4.87
CA ILE A 61 -4.49 -6.28 -4.80
C ILE A 61 -5.71 -6.04 -5.69
N GLY A 62 -6.38 -4.89 -5.54
CA GLY A 62 -7.51 -4.49 -6.38
C GLY A 62 -7.16 -4.55 -7.87
N PHE A 63 -6.06 -3.91 -8.27
CA PHE A 63 -5.60 -3.92 -9.67
C PHE A 63 -5.25 -5.31 -10.20
N SER A 64 -4.92 -6.27 -9.34
CA SER A 64 -4.57 -7.64 -9.74
C SER A 64 -5.79 -8.57 -9.85
N LEU A 65 -7.00 -8.05 -9.64
CA LEU A 65 -8.26 -8.79 -9.73
C LEU A 65 -9.04 -8.38 -10.99
N ASP A 66 -9.74 -9.34 -11.58
CA ASP A 66 -10.48 -9.15 -12.84
C ASP A 66 -12.00 -8.90 -12.64
N ASP A 67 -12.47 -8.80 -11.39
CA ASP A 67 -13.89 -8.62 -11.05
C ASP A 67 -14.05 -7.52 -10.01
N TRP A 68 -14.84 -6.50 -10.35
CA TRP A 68 -15.10 -5.39 -9.45
C TRP A 68 -15.73 -5.79 -8.12
N ASN A 69 -16.55 -6.84 -8.06
CA ASN A 69 -17.08 -7.32 -6.78
C ASN A 69 -15.96 -7.79 -5.84
N ALA A 70 -14.86 -8.29 -6.40
CA ALA A 70 -13.66 -8.66 -5.65
C ALA A 70 -12.76 -7.45 -5.37
N VAL A 71 -12.78 -6.41 -6.22
CA VAL A 71 -12.01 -5.16 -6.08
C VAL A 71 -12.59 -4.23 -5.01
N ASP A 72 -13.91 -4.05 -4.99
CA ASP A 72 -14.61 -3.07 -4.13
C ASP A 72 -14.21 -3.17 -2.63
N PRO A 73 -14.09 -4.38 -2.02
CA PRO A 73 -13.64 -4.51 -0.64
C PRO A 73 -12.22 -3.96 -0.39
N TRP A 74 -11.33 -4.08 -1.38
CA TRP A 74 -9.94 -3.60 -1.26
C TRP A 74 -9.84 -2.10 -1.46
N LEU A 75 -10.64 -1.51 -2.36
CA LEU A 75 -10.76 -0.06 -2.47
C LEU A 75 -11.29 0.55 -1.18
N LEU A 76 -12.33 -0.05 -0.59
CA LEU A 76 -12.85 0.41 0.70
C LEU A 76 -11.80 0.28 1.83
N ALA A 77 -10.99 -0.77 1.81
CA ALA A 77 -9.89 -0.94 2.77
C ALA A 77 -8.80 0.13 2.57
N ALA A 78 -8.48 0.47 1.31
CA ALA A 78 -7.55 1.53 0.95
C ALA A 78 -8.05 2.92 1.38
N GLU A 79 -9.31 3.24 1.11
CA GLU A 79 -10.01 4.46 1.57
C GLU A 79 -9.92 4.61 3.09
N ARG A 80 -10.33 3.58 3.84
CA ARG A 80 -10.30 3.62 5.31
C ARG A 80 -8.89 3.74 5.88
N ALA A 81 -7.90 3.13 5.23
CA ALA A 81 -6.50 3.24 5.63
C ALA A 81 -5.95 4.64 5.31
N TYR A 82 -6.35 5.22 4.18
CA TYR A 82 -6.02 6.60 3.80
C TYR A 82 -6.59 7.60 4.80
N GLU A 83 -7.88 7.50 5.17
CA GLU A 83 -8.51 8.41 6.14
C GLU A 83 -7.77 8.43 7.49
N ARG A 84 -7.37 7.25 7.97
CA ARG A 84 -6.58 7.11 9.21
C ARG A 84 -5.18 7.68 9.06
N TYR A 85 -4.53 7.41 7.94
CA TYR A 85 -3.20 7.96 7.68
C TYR A 85 -3.25 9.49 7.61
N ALA A 86 -4.24 10.04 6.91
CA ALA A 86 -4.45 11.48 6.79
C ALA A 86 -4.75 12.15 8.14
N SER A 87 -5.45 11.48 9.08
CA SER A 87 -5.67 12.03 10.42
C SER A 87 -4.41 12.04 11.29
N ASP A 88 -3.48 11.14 11.04
CA ASP A 88 -2.27 10.95 11.85
C ASP A 88 -1.06 11.74 11.33
N VAL A 89 -1.09 12.17 10.07
CA VAL A 89 -0.01 12.97 9.47
C VAL A 89 0.04 14.37 10.08
N VAL A 90 1.23 14.75 10.54
CA VAL A 90 1.52 16.11 10.97
C VAL A 90 1.71 16.98 9.72
N MET A 91 0.94 18.07 9.62
CA MET A 91 0.92 19.00 8.48
C MET A 91 2.28 19.68 8.15
N GLU A 92 3.34 19.42 8.92
CA GLU A 92 4.68 19.98 8.72
C GLU A 92 5.63 19.02 7.98
N ASP A 93 5.24 17.76 7.76
CA ASP A 93 6.02 16.80 6.95
C ASP A 93 5.59 16.86 5.48
N GLU A 94 6.33 17.65 4.70
CA GLU A 94 6.09 17.88 3.27
C GLU A 94 6.01 16.56 2.47
N GLN A 95 6.87 15.58 2.80
CA GLN A 95 6.85 14.28 2.11
C GLN A 95 5.56 13.50 2.40
N SER A 96 5.11 13.52 3.66
CA SER A 96 3.85 12.87 4.04
C SER A 96 2.63 13.54 3.37
N LEU A 97 2.67 14.85 3.16
CA LEU A 97 1.63 15.58 2.43
C LEU A 97 1.61 15.23 0.93
N GLU A 98 2.78 15.15 0.29
CA GLU A 98 2.89 14.69 -1.10
C GLU A 98 2.37 13.26 -1.26
N ASP A 99 2.75 12.37 -0.34
CA ASP A 99 2.31 10.98 -0.33
C ASP A 99 0.77 10.89 -0.20
N LEU A 100 0.17 11.68 0.69
CA LEU A 100 -1.28 11.76 0.84
C LEU A 100 -1.96 12.26 -0.43
N GLN A 101 -1.45 13.33 -1.04
CA GLN A 101 -2.03 13.89 -2.25
C GLN A 101 -2.02 12.87 -3.40
N PHE A 102 -0.90 12.17 -3.58
CA PHE A 102 -0.76 11.16 -4.61
C PHE A 102 -1.67 9.94 -4.37
N LEU A 103 -1.82 9.51 -3.11
CA LEU A 103 -2.75 8.45 -2.72
C LEU A 103 -4.20 8.83 -2.99
N ARG A 104 -4.61 10.07 -2.65
CA ARG A 104 -5.97 10.55 -2.90
C ARG A 104 -6.31 10.57 -4.38
N GLN A 105 -5.41 11.12 -5.20
CA GLN A 105 -5.58 11.14 -6.66
C GLN A 105 -5.77 9.73 -7.23
N THR A 106 -4.97 8.77 -6.75
CA THR A 106 -5.08 7.37 -7.19
C THR A 106 -6.42 6.75 -6.83
N LEU A 107 -6.91 6.99 -5.61
CA LEU A 107 -8.22 6.51 -5.15
C LEU A 107 -9.37 7.16 -5.93
N ASP A 108 -9.28 8.46 -6.21
CA ASP A 108 -10.29 9.19 -6.98
C ASP A 108 -10.38 8.67 -8.42
N SER A 109 -9.24 8.51 -9.11
CA SER A 109 -9.22 7.96 -10.47
C SER A 109 -9.79 6.53 -10.54
N LEU A 110 -9.59 5.73 -9.48
CA LEU A 110 -10.17 4.40 -9.38
C LEU A 110 -11.69 4.43 -9.19
N ALA A 111 -12.17 5.33 -8.33
CA ALA A 111 -13.60 5.53 -8.11
C ALA A 111 -14.29 6.03 -9.39
N GLU A 112 -13.65 6.92 -10.14
CA GLU A 112 -14.13 7.37 -11.46
C GLU A 112 -14.19 6.20 -12.45
N SER A 113 -13.11 5.42 -12.56
CA SER A 113 -13.07 4.25 -13.47
C SER A 113 -14.17 3.23 -13.15
N ARG A 114 -14.53 3.07 -11.88
CA ARG A 114 -15.61 2.19 -11.44
C ARG A 114 -17.00 2.70 -11.84
N LEU A 115 -17.20 4.00 -11.92
CA LEU A 115 -18.48 4.60 -12.35
C LEU A 115 -18.70 4.50 -13.86
N GLU A 116 -17.62 4.29 -14.63
CA GLU A 116 -17.65 4.22 -16.10
C GLU A 116 -17.80 2.79 -16.66
N ASP A 117 -17.66 1.74 -15.83
CA ASP A 117 -17.78 0.31 -16.18
C ASP A 117 -19.21 -0.23 -16.02
#